data_AF-A0A660Z8J5-F1
#
_entry.id   AF-A0A660Z8J5-F1
#
_cell.length_a   1.000
_cell.length_b   1.000
_cell.length_c   1.000
_cell.angle_alpha   90.00
_cell.angle_beta   90.00
_cell.angle_gamma   90.00
#
_symmetry.space_group_name_H-M   'P 1'
#
loop_
_entity.id
_entity.type
_entity.pdbx_description
1 polymer ?
#
loop_
_entity_poly.entity_id
_entity_poly.type
_entity_poly.pdbx_seq_one_letter_code
_entity_poly.pdbx_strand_id
1 'polypeptide(L)' 'VDPDPANKEKITKWTKDYYDAIHPYSAGGAYINFMMDEGEDRVKASYGDNYDRLAKIKSKYDPNNLFRVNQNIKPTS' A
#
# COMPACT_ATOMS: atom_id res chain seq x y z
N VAL A 1 11.16 12.97 -13.29
CA VAL A 1 9.78 13.49 -13.11
C VAL A 1 9.64 14.62 -14.10
N ASP A 2 8.54 14.65 -14.86
CA ASP A 2 8.30 15.69 -15.86
C ASP A 2 8.43 17.08 -15.22
N PRO A 3 9.22 18.00 -15.81
CA PRO A 3 9.49 19.30 -15.20
C PRO A 3 8.27 20.24 -15.24
N ASP A 4 7.25 19.92 -16.03
CA ASP A 4 6.03 20.71 -16.15
C ASP A 4 4.91 20.16 -15.23
N PRO A 5 4.53 20.90 -14.16
CA PRO A 5 3.46 20.49 -13.26
C PRO A 5 2.12 20.28 -13.96
N ALA A 6 1.86 20.93 -15.10
CA ALA A 6 0.62 20.77 -15.86
C ALA A 6 0.44 19.34 -16.41
N ASN A 7 1.54 18.60 -16.60
CA ASN A 7 1.50 17.21 -17.07
C ASN A 7 1.14 16.20 -15.98
N LYS A 8 0.98 16.61 -14.72
CA LYS A 8 0.70 15.73 -13.58
C LYS A 8 -0.48 14.78 -13.83
N GLU A 9 -1.59 15.29 -14.32
CA GLU A 9 -2.81 14.49 -14.54
C GLU A 9 -2.62 13.47 -15.66
N LYS A 10 -2.00 13.89 -16.76
CA LYS A 10 -1.69 13.02 -17.90
C LYS A 10 -0.82 11.83 -17.50
N ILE A 11 0.24 12.10 -16.74
CA ILE A 11 1.17 11.06 -16.28
C ILE A 11 0.50 10.14 -15.25
N THR A 12 -0.25 10.72 -14.31
CA THR A 12 -1.00 9.96 -13.30
C THR A 12 -2.00 9.03 -13.96
N LYS A 13 -2.74 9.51 -14.95
CA LYS A 13 -3.73 8.72 -15.69
C LYS A 13 -3.06 7.58 -16.44
N TRP A 14 -2.01 7.86 -17.21
CA TRP A 14 -1.29 6.83 -17.95
C TRP A 14 -0.76 5.70 -17.05
N THR A 15 -0.15 6.05 -15.91
CA THR A 15 0.39 5.05 -14.97
C THR A 15 -0.72 4.19 -14.36
N LYS A 16 -1.86 4.80 -13.99
CA LYS A 16 -3.03 4.07 -13.45
C LYS A 16 -3.64 3.15 -14.50
N ASP A 17 -3.88 3.65 -15.71
CA ASP A 17 -4.45 2.84 -16.80
C ASP A 17 -3.55 1.65 -17.14
N TYR A 18 -2.23 1.86 -17.18
CA TYR A 18 -1.25 0.79 -17.39
C TYR A 18 -1.30 -0.24 -16.26
N TYR A 19 -1.28 0.21 -15.00
CA TYR A 19 -1.38 -0.66 -13.82
C TYR A 19 -2.65 -1.52 -13.87
N ASP A 20 -3.81 -0.91 -14.08
CA ASP A 20 -5.11 -1.59 -14.10
C ASP A 20 -5.19 -2.64 -15.21
N ALA A 21 -4.59 -2.37 -16.38
CA ALA A 21 -4.58 -3.30 -17.51
C ALA A 21 -3.76 -4.56 -17.24
N ILE A 22 -2.67 -4.46 -16.46
CA ILE A 22 -1.77 -5.59 -16.21
C ILE A 22 -1.99 -6.27 -14.86
N HIS A 23 -2.61 -5.57 -13.90
CA HIS A 23 -2.74 -6.04 -12.51
C HIS A 23 -3.46 -7.41 -12.38
N PRO A 24 -4.50 -7.73 -13.16
CA PRO A 24 -5.15 -9.05 -13.09
C PRO A 24 -4.23 -10.24 -13.38
N TYR A 25 -3.09 -10.01 -14.05
CA TYR A 25 -2.10 -11.04 -14.38
C TYR A 25 -0.93 -11.09 -13.37
N SER A 26 -0.99 -10.29 -12.31
CA SER A 26 0.04 -10.22 -11.27
C SER A 26 -0.27 -11.15 -10.09
N ALA A 27 0.70 -11.31 -9.17
CA ALA A 27 0.58 -12.21 -8.01
C ALA A 27 -0.36 -11.69 -6.88
N GLY A 28 -1.17 -10.66 -7.13
CA GLY A 28 -2.18 -10.17 -6.19
C GLY A 28 -1.67 -9.33 -4.99
N GLY A 29 -0.36 -9.05 -4.94
CA GLY A 29 0.28 -8.22 -3.92
C GLY A 29 1.29 -7.23 -4.52
N ALA A 30 1.79 -6.30 -3.72
CA ALA A 30 2.79 -5.33 -4.13
C ALA A 30 3.99 -5.32 -3.19
N TYR A 31 5.13 -4.82 -3.67
CA TYR A 31 6.23 -4.49 -2.78
C TYR A 31 5.86 -3.23 -1.99
N ILE A 32 5.85 -3.34 -0.66
CA ILE A 32 5.32 -2.30 0.24
C ILE A 32 5.97 -0.92 0.05
N ASN A 33 7.25 -0.88 -0.34
CA ASN A 33 7.99 0.37 -0.57
C ASN A 33 7.67 1.04 -1.93
N PHE A 34 6.92 0.36 -2.79
CA PHE A 34 6.36 0.95 -4.02
C PHE A 34 4.89 1.31 -3.88
N MET A 35 4.29 1.07 -2.72
CA MET A 35 2.91 1.48 -2.45
C MET A 35 2.85 2.95 -2.04
N MET A 36 1.89 3.66 -2.63
CA MET A 36 1.50 5.01 -2.20
C MET A 36 0.26 4.89 -1.30
N ASP A 37 -0.67 5.84 -1.38
CA ASP A 37 -1.95 5.78 -0.67
C ASP A 37 -2.95 4.89 -1.42
N GLU A 38 -2.80 3.58 -1.27
CA GLU A 38 -3.61 2.57 -1.98
C GLU A 38 -4.57 1.80 -1.06
N GLY A 39 -4.74 2.29 0.18
CA GLY A 39 -5.69 1.75 1.15
C GLY A 39 -5.21 0.51 1.92
N GLU A 40 -5.98 0.18 2.96
CA GLU A 40 -5.66 -0.89 3.92
C GLU A 40 -5.70 -2.29 3.29
N ASP A 41 -6.63 -2.53 2.36
CA ASP A 41 -6.81 -3.85 1.75
C ASP A 41 -5.60 -4.26 0.92
N ARG A 42 -4.95 -3.30 0.26
CA ARG A 42 -3.73 -3.58 -0.52
C ARG A 42 -2.51 -3.79 0.38
N VAL A 43 -2.47 -3.14 1.55
CA VAL A 43 -1.45 -3.43 2.57
C VAL A 43 -1.62 -4.85 3.10
N LYS A 44 -2.85 -5.27 3.40
CA LYS A 44 -3.17 -6.66 3.79
C LYS A 44 -2.76 -7.66 2.73
N ALA A 45 -3.16 -7.43 1.48
CA ALA A 45 -2.81 -8.30 0.35
C ALA A 45 -1.29 -8.43 0.16
N SER A 46 -0.54 -7.34 0.37
CA SER A 46 0.93 -7.33 0.24
C SER A 46 1.65 -8.11 1.34
N TYR A 47 1.11 -8.15 2.56
CA TYR A 47 1.67 -8.98 3.63
C TYR A 47 1.16 -10.43 3.61
N GLY A 48 0.00 -10.67 3.01
CA GLY A 48 -0.64 -11.99 2.94
C GLY A 48 -0.79 -12.62 4.32
N ASP A 49 -0.44 -13.91 4.42
CA ASP A 49 -0.51 -14.70 5.66
C ASP A 49 0.29 -14.10 6.83
N ASN A 50 1.25 -13.21 6.57
CA ASN A 50 2.04 -12.56 7.62
C ASN A 50 1.28 -11.43 8.33
N TYR A 51 0.19 -10.92 7.75
CA TYR A 51 -0.51 -9.74 8.27
C TYR A 51 -0.96 -9.93 9.71
N ASP A 52 -1.60 -11.05 10.02
CA ASP A 52 -2.12 -11.34 11.37
C ASP A 52 -1.01 -11.43 12.42
N ARG A 53 0.14 -12.00 12.05
CA ARG A 53 1.30 -12.06 12.96
C ARG A 53 1.84 -10.66 13.23
N LEU A 54 1.95 -9.82 12.21
CA LEU A 54 2.43 -8.45 12.35
C LEU A 54 1.45 -7.58 13.13
N ALA A 55 0.14 -7.76 12.94
CA ALA A 55 -0.89 -7.06 13.69
C ALA A 55 -0.82 -7.39 15.19
N LYS A 56 -0.58 -8.66 15.56
CA LYS A 56 -0.34 -9.06 16.96
C LYS A 56 0.93 -8.42 17.55
N ILE A 57 2.00 -8.33 16.77
CA ILE A 57 3.22 -7.63 17.18
C ILE A 57 2.94 -6.14 17.37
N LYS A 58 2.21 -5.51 16.44
CA LYS A 58 1.79 -4.11 16.54
C LYS A 58 0.97 -3.86 17.80
N SER A 59 0.02 -4.73 18.16
CA SER A 59 -0.73 -4.62 19.41
C SER A 59 0.14 -4.68 20.66
N LYS A 60 1.22 -5.47 20.64
CA LYS A 60 2.15 -5.55 21.78
C LYS A 60 3.00 -4.29 21.95
N TYR A 61 3.46 -3.69 20.86
CA TYR A 61 4.49 -2.64 20.90
C TYR A 61 3.97 -1.23 20.56
N ASP A 62 2.85 -1.12 19.85
CA ASP A 62 2.21 0.13 19.47
C ASP A 62 0.66 -0.02 19.48
N PRO A 63 0.05 -0.35 20.64
CA PRO A 63 -1.39 -0.61 20.76
C PRO A 63 -2.26 0.58 20.37
N ASN A 64 -1.76 1.81 20.55
CA ASN A 64 -2.47 3.04 20.20
C ASN A 64 -2.22 3.50 18.76
N ASN A 65 -1.46 2.72 17.98
CA ASN A 65 -1.13 3.00 16.59
C ASN A 65 -0.52 4.40 16.38
N LEU A 66 0.42 4.77 17.26
CA LEU A 66 1.14 6.05 17.20
C LEU A 66 1.94 6.15 15.89
N PHE A 67 2.63 5.07 15.51
CA PHE A 67 3.43 5.02 14.29
C PHE A 67 2.60 4.57 13.10
N ARG A 68 1.83 5.49 12.54
CA ARG A 68 0.85 5.22 11.46
C ARG A 68 1.08 5.95 10.13
N VAL A 69 2.14 6.75 10.02
CA VAL A 69 2.54 7.39 8.75
C VAL A 69 3.50 6.45 8.02
N ASN A 70 2.95 5.33 7.57
CA ASN A 70 3.59 4.24 6.83
C ASN A 70 2.50 3.36 6.20
N GLN A 71 2.86 2.29 5.52
CA GLN A 71 1.95 1.26 5.03
C GLN A 71 1.42 0.45 6.21
N ASN A 72 0.48 1.08 6.91
CA ASN A 72 0.21 0.79 8.29
C ASN A 72 -0.55 -0.52 8.49
N ILE A 73 -0.12 -1.27 9.49
CA ILE A 73 -0.82 -2.43 10.02
C ILE A 73 -1.58 -1.97 11.26
N LYS A 74 -2.89 -2.22 11.30
CA LYS A 74 -3.71 -1.87 12.45
C LYS A 74 -3.50 -2.90 13.56
N PRO A 75 -3.43 -2.49 14.84
CA PRO A 75 -3.41 -3.42 15.96
C PRO A 75 -4.68 -4.29 15.94
N THR A 76 -4.55 -5.58 16.26
CA THR A 76 -5.70 -6.40 16.67
C THR A 76 -6.11 -5.91 18.05
N SER A 77 -7.33 -5.41 18.20
CA SER A 77 -7.86 -4.82 19.43
C SER A 77 -7.61 -5.64 20.69
#